data_AF-A0A7X7K3X3-F1
#
_entry.id   AF-A0A7X7K3X3-F1
#
_cell.length_a   1.000
_cell.length_b   1.000
_cell.length_c   1.000
_cell.angle_alpha   90.00
_cell.angle_beta   90.00
_cell.angle_gamma   90.00
#
_symmetry.space_group_name_H-M   'P 1'
#
loop_
_entity.id
_entity.type
_entity.pdbx_description
1 polymer ?
#
loop_
_entity_poly.entity_id
_entity_poly.type
_entity_poly.pdbx_seq_one_letter_code
_entity_poly.pdbx_strand_id
1 'polypeptide(L)'
;MPQSIPLTRGYVTLVDDADYPTVSRWKWQYVGNSYAGRFVITDGKSKCVYLHRFLLDAPPDQRVDHINGDPLDNRRENLRLVTARQNVQNSRCAHHSLSGQKGVAWYRRKERWHVRITVDGERLHLGYYRDLETAALLYDAAARHFFGAYARPNYPNRPTPPEIALLLAERLHRHARRMAGCRSHCDWCDVCLTAARVHGLPGEPVATATMLTSTVLTETRED
;
A
#
# COMPACT_ATOMS: atom_id res chain seq x y z
N MET A 1 -12.11 -17.71 19.85
CA MET A 1 -10.70 -17.99 19.50
C MET A 1 -10.68 -18.51 18.07
N PRO A 2 -9.62 -18.27 17.27
CA PRO A 2 -9.58 -18.80 15.92
C PRO A 2 -9.48 -20.33 15.93
N GLN A 3 -10.08 -20.96 14.92
CA GLN A 3 -10.06 -22.40 14.73
C GLN A 3 -9.09 -22.78 13.61
N SER A 4 -8.47 -23.93 13.73
CA SER A 4 -7.51 -24.47 12.76
C SER A 4 -8.15 -25.56 11.89
N ILE A 5 -7.87 -25.52 10.60
CA ILE A 5 -8.28 -26.57 9.65
C ILE A 5 -7.01 -27.12 8.99
N PRO A 6 -6.75 -28.44 9.12
CA PRO A 6 -5.61 -29.05 8.46
C PRO A 6 -5.80 -29.08 6.94
N LEU A 7 -4.71 -28.83 6.22
CA LEU A 7 -4.62 -28.90 4.77
C LEU A 7 -3.69 -30.05 4.35
N THR A 8 -3.61 -30.29 3.05
CA THR A 8 -2.59 -31.18 2.48
C THR A 8 -1.17 -30.65 2.74
N ARG A 9 -0.18 -31.54 2.73
CA ARG A 9 1.26 -31.24 2.94
C ARG A 9 1.61 -30.66 4.33
N GLY A 10 0.77 -30.92 5.34
CA GLY A 10 1.02 -30.51 6.72
C GLY A 10 0.75 -29.04 7.03
N TYR A 11 0.21 -28.28 6.07
CA TYR A 11 -0.20 -26.90 6.29
C TYR A 11 -1.51 -26.83 7.08
N VAL A 12 -1.77 -25.67 7.67
CA VAL A 12 -2.98 -25.37 8.43
C VAL A 12 -3.48 -24.00 8.00
N THR A 13 -4.80 -23.85 7.90
CA THR A 13 -5.44 -22.54 7.74
C THR A 13 -6.21 -22.17 8.99
N LEU A 14 -6.23 -20.87 9.32
CA LEU A 14 -7.01 -20.31 10.41
C LEU A 14 -8.34 -19.77 9.88
N VAL A 15 -9.41 -19.93 10.65
CA VAL A 15 -10.74 -19.34 10.40
C VAL A 15 -11.36 -18.85 11.69
N ASP A 16 -12.38 -18.02 11.60
CA ASP A 16 -13.16 -17.63 12.77
C ASP A 16 -13.97 -18.81 13.32
N ASP A 17 -14.19 -18.80 14.63
CA ASP A 17 -15.00 -19.80 15.34
C ASP A 17 -16.41 -19.92 14.74
N ALA A 18 -17.02 -18.79 14.38
CA ALA A 18 -18.35 -18.74 13.79
C ALA A 18 -18.44 -19.40 12.41
N ASP A 19 -17.36 -19.39 11.63
CA ASP A 19 -17.34 -19.99 10.29
C ASP A 19 -16.98 -21.48 10.33
N TYR A 20 -16.26 -21.92 11.38
CA TYR A 20 -15.73 -23.27 11.50
C TYR A 20 -16.77 -24.38 11.29
N PRO A 21 -17.97 -24.37 11.92
CA PRO A 21 -18.98 -25.42 11.72
C PRO A 21 -19.46 -25.58 10.28
N THR A 22 -19.36 -24.51 9.49
CA THR A 22 -19.72 -24.51 8.07
C THR A 22 -18.58 -25.05 7.22
N VAL A 23 -17.36 -24.54 7.40
CA VAL A 23 -16.24 -24.86 6.51
C VAL A 23 -15.55 -26.19 6.82
N SER A 24 -15.63 -26.67 8.07
CA SER A 24 -15.05 -27.95 8.52
C SER A 24 -15.73 -29.19 7.93
N ARG A 25 -16.90 -29.01 7.31
CA ARG A 25 -17.65 -30.08 6.62
C ARG A 25 -16.93 -30.64 5.40
N TRP A 26 -15.93 -29.93 4.88
CA TRP A 26 -15.17 -30.32 3.70
C TRP A 26 -13.68 -30.42 4.00
N LYS A 27 -13.02 -31.29 3.23
CA LYS A 27 -11.56 -31.38 3.23
C LYS A 27 -10.98 -30.30 2.32
N TRP A 28 -10.16 -29.43 2.90
CA TRP A 28 -9.43 -28.39 2.19
C TRP A 28 -8.00 -28.85 1.86
N GLN A 29 -7.47 -28.35 0.76
CA GLN A 29 -6.13 -28.66 0.26
C GLN A 29 -5.28 -27.40 0.19
N TYR A 30 -3.97 -27.56 0.30
CA TYR A 30 -3.00 -26.52 -0.01
C TYR A 30 -2.80 -26.44 -1.53
N VAL A 31 -3.29 -25.36 -2.14
CA VAL A 31 -3.38 -25.16 -3.59
C VAL A 31 -2.55 -23.96 -4.02
N GLY A 32 -1.96 -24.01 -5.22
CA GLY A 32 -1.24 -22.87 -5.82
C GLY A 32 -0.04 -22.39 -4.99
N ASN A 33 0.52 -23.29 -4.17
CA ASN A 33 1.63 -23.01 -3.26
C ASN A 33 1.38 -21.85 -2.27
N SER A 34 0.12 -21.62 -1.88
CA SER A 34 -0.21 -20.54 -0.94
C SER A 34 -1.57 -20.65 -0.27
N TYR A 35 -2.62 -21.13 -0.95
CA TYR A 35 -3.99 -20.96 -0.48
C TYR A 35 -4.63 -22.26 0.00
N ALA A 36 -5.60 -22.14 0.90
CA ALA A 36 -6.60 -23.18 1.15
C ALA A 36 -7.65 -23.20 0.03
N GLY A 37 -7.83 -24.36 -0.62
CA GLY A 37 -8.81 -24.55 -1.67
C GLY A 37 -9.37 -25.96 -1.73
N ARG A 38 -10.52 -26.13 -2.37
CA ARG A 38 -11.15 -27.42 -2.63
C ARG A 38 -11.58 -27.52 -4.09
N PHE A 39 -11.60 -28.72 -4.64
CA PHE A 39 -12.08 -28.94 -6.00
C PHE A 39 -13.52 -29.44 -5.97
N VAL A 40 -14.38 -28.80 -6.78
CA VAL A 40 -15.78 -29.19 -6.97
C VAL A 40 -16.04 -29.37 -8.46
N ILE A 41 -16.92 -30.29 -8.81
CA ILE A 41 -17.34 -30.49 -10.20
C ILE A 41 -18.51 -29.54 -10.47
N THR A 42 -18.41 -28.75 -11.54
CA THR A 42 -19.46 -27.84 -12.02
C THR A 42 -19.49 -27.95 -13.54
N ASP A 43 -20.66 -28.25 -14.12
CA ASP A 43 -20.83 -28.45 -15.56
C ASP A 43 -19.84 -29.46 -16.17
N GLY A 44 -19.61 -30.57 -15.46
CA GLY A 44 -18.67 -31.62 -15.87
C GLY A 44 -17.19 -31.23 -15.78
N LYS A 45 -16.86 -30.03 -15.30
CA LYS A 45 -15.48 -29.54 -15.15
C LYS A 45 -15.10 -29.40 -13.68
N SER A 46 -13.89 -29.80 -13.33
CA SER A 46 -13.33 -29.56 -11.99
C SER A 46 -12.93 -28.09 -11.84
N LYS A 47 -13.44 -27.43 -10.80
CA LYS A 47 -13.16 -26.03 -10.46
C LYS A 47 -12.62 -25.94 -9.04
N CYS A 48 -11.56 -25.16 -8.86
CA CYS A 48 -11.05 -24.83 -7.53
C CYS A 48 -11.89 -23.72 -6.89
N VAL A 49 -12.40 -23.98 -5.69
CA VAL A 49 -13.04 -23.01 -4.80
C VAL A 49 -12.06 -22.70 -3.68
N TYR A 50 -11.64 -21.44 -3.57
CA TYR A 50 -10.75 -21.00 -2.52
C TYR A 50 -11.51 -20.63 -1.24
N LEU A 51 -10.94 -20.95 -0.08
CA LEU A 51 -11.57 -20.73 1.22
C LEU A 51 -11.84 -19.24 1.49
N HIS A 52 -10.84 -18.38 1.35
CA HIS A 52 -10.98 -16.92 1.51
C HIS A 52 -12.13 -16.33 0.67
N ARG A 53 -12.34 -16.83 -0.56
CA ARG A 53 -13.42 -16.38 -1.43
C ARG A 53 -14.79 -16.90 -0.98
N PHE A 54 -14.84 -18.15 -0.53
CA PHE A 54 -16.06 -18.76 -0.03
C PHE A 54 -16.58 -18.04 1.21
N LEU A 55 -15.69 -17.70 2.16
CA LEU A 55 -16.06 -17.01 3.40
C LEU A 55 -16.68 -15.63 3.19
N LEU A 56 -16.21 -14.88 2.19
CA LEU A 56 -16.72 -13.55 1.87
C LEU A 56 -17.80 -13.51 0.78
N ASP A 57 -18.23 -14.67 0.27
CA ASP A 57 -19.12 -14.78 -0.89
C ASP A 57 -18.68 -13.85 -2.05
N ALA A 58 -17.39 -13.93 -2.37
CA ALA A 58 -16.74 -12.92 -3.19
C ALA A 58 -17.26 -12.92 -4.64
N PRO A 59 -17.75 -11.77 -5.16
CA PRO A 59 -18.19 -11.64 -6.55
C PRO A 59 -17.08 -12.01 -7.56
N PRO A 60 -17.42 -12.51 -8.76
CA PRO A 60 -16.43 -12.96 -9.75
C PRO A 60 -15.43 -11.88 -10.20
N ASP A 61 -15.84 -10.62 -10.23
CA ASP A 61 -15.06 -9.46 -10.63
C ASP A 61 -14.18 -8.88 -9.51
N GLN A 62 -14.43 -9.28 -8.26
CA GLN A 62 -13.65 -8.87 -7.10
C GLN A 62 -12.62 -9.91 -6.69
N ARG A 63 -11.54 -9.45 -6.06
CA ARG A 63 -10.54 -10.29 -5.41
C ARG A 63 -10.71 -10.19 -3.90
N VAL A 64 -10.21 -11.19 -3.19
CA VAL A 64 -10.14 -11.16 -1.73
C VAL A 64 -8.67 -11.07 -1.36
N ASP A 65 -8.32 -10.02 -0.63
CA ASP A 65 -6.98 -9.71 -0.17
C ASP A 65 -6.84 -10.05 1.31
N HIS A 66 -5.69 -10.63 1.66
CA HIS A 66 -5.30 -10.91 3.04
C HIS A 66 -4.54 -9.70 3.58
N ILE A 67 -5.12 -9.00 4.57
CA ILE A 67 -4.60 -7.73 5.09
C ILE A 67 -3.16 -7.89 5.61
N ASN A 68 -2.88 -8.98 6.34
CA ASN A 68 -1.54 -9.31 6.83
C ASN A 68 -0.61 -9.94 5.76
N GLY A 69 -1.16 -10.29 4.58
CA GLY A 69 -0.44 -10.96 3.51
C GLY A 69 -0.10 -12.43 3.76
N ASP A 70 -0.71 -13.06 4.77
CA ASP A 70 -0.68 -14.50 5.00
C ASP A 70 -1.92 -15.16 4.35
N PRO A 71 -1.74 -15.93 3.25
CA PRO A 71 -2.85 -16.57 2.54
C PRO A 71 -3.54 -17.71 3.32
N LEU A 72 -2.93 -18.17 4.42
CA LEU A 72 -3.47 -19.21 5.30
C LEU A 72 -4.21 -18.65 6.52
N ASP A 73 -4.18 -17.34 6.73
CA ASP A 73 -4.99 -16.68 7.75
C ASP A 73 -6.32 -16.20 7.15
N ASN A 74 -7.33 -17.08 7.17
CA ASN A 74 -8.63 -16.87 6.55
C ASN A 74 -9.69 -16.36 7.54
N ARG A 75 -9.28 -15.74 8.66
CA ARG A 75 -10.20 -15.02 9.56
C ARG A 75 -10.78 -13.80 8.84
N ARG A 76 -12.07 -13.52 9.02
CA ARG A 76 -12.79 -12.42 8.36
C ARG A 76 -12.16 -11.07 8.64
N GLU A 77 -11.65 -10.83 9.84
CA GLU A 77 -10.93 -9.60 10.20
C GLU A 77 -9.67 -9.36 9.35
N ASN A 78 -9.10 -10.44 8.77
CA ASN A 78 -7.92 -10.41 7.92
C ASN A 78 -8.27 -10.44 6.42
N LEU A 79 -9.55 -10.58 6.04
CA LEU A 79 -9.99 -10.65 4.65
C LEU A 79 -10.73 -9.38 4.25
N ARG A 80 -10.49 -8.91 3.02
CA ARG A 80 -11.26 -7.81 2.44
C ARG A 80 -11.48 -7.99 0.95
N LEU A 81 -12.63 -7.54 0.47
CA LEU A 81 -12.92 -7.46 -0.96
C LEU A 81 -12.18 -6.28 -1.57
N VAL A 82 -11.45 -6.53 -2.66
CA VAL A 82 -10.63 -5.53 -3.34
C VAL A 82 -10.75 -5.64 -4.85
N THR A 83 -10.54 -4.51 -5.52
CA THR A 83 -10.31 -4.49 -6.96
C THR A 83 -8.94 -5.09 -7.30
N ALA A 84 -8.74 -5.52 -8.55
CA ALA A 84 -7.43 -5.97 -9.02
C ALA A 84 -6.33 -4.90 -8.82
N ARG A 85 -6.67 -3.62 -8.93
CA ARG A 85 -5.75 -2.50 -8.72
C ARG A 85 -5.31 -2.39 -7.26
N GLN A 86 -6.27 -2.40 -6.32
CA GLN A 86 -5.99 -2.38 -4.88
C GLN A 86 -5.16 -3.60 -4.44
N ASN A 87 -5.44 -4.78 -4.99
CA ASN A 87 -4.64 -5.98 -4.72
C ASN A 87 -3.16 -5.81 -5.13
N VAL A 88 -2.90 -5.15 -6.25
CA VAL A 88 -1.52 -4.86 -6.69
C VAL A 88 -0.88 -3.78 -5.80
N GLN A 89 -1.64 -2.82 -5.29
CA GLN A 89 -1.15 -1.83 -4.31
C GLN A 89 -0.67 -2.51 -3.02
N ASN A 90 -1.30 -3.60 -2.59
CA ASN A 90 -0.88 -4.41 -1.43
C ASN A 90 0.18 -5.50 -1.74
N SER A 91 0.70 -5.56 -2.97
CA SER A 91 1.68 -6.59 -3.35
C SER A 91 3.03 -6.44 -2.64
N ARG A 92 3.75 -7.55 -2.43
CA ARG A 92 5.16 -7.52 -1.96
C ARG A 92 6.08 -6.91 -3.03
N CYS A 93 7.27 -6.50 -2.59
CA CYS A 93 8.39 -6.31 -3.50
C CYS A 93 8.63 -7.59 -4.31
N ALA A 94 9.03 -7.44 -5.57
CA ALA A 94 9.35 -8.59 -6.42
C ALA A 94 10.58 -9.33 -5.86
N HIS A 95 10.54 -10.66 -5.87
CA HIS A 95 11.63 -11.50 -5.33
C HIS A 95 12.99 -11.23 -5.99
N HIS A 96 13.01 -10.85 -7.27
CA HIS A 96 14.23 -10.52 -8.02
C HIS A 96 14.63 -9.04 -7.89
N SER A 97 14.02 -8.28 -6.97
CA SER A 97 14.37 -6.89 -6.76
C SER A 97 15.74 -6.77 -6.11
N LEU A 98 16.67 -6.09 -6.78
CA LEU A 98 18.02 -5.83 -6.27
C LEU A 98 18.02 -4.96 -5.01
N SER A 99 17.01 -4.10 -4.83
CA SER A 99 16.90 -3.24 -3.65
C SER A 99 16.30 -3.98 -2.45
N GLY A 100 15.54 -5.05 -2.69
CA GLY A 100 14.60 -5.61 -1.70
C GLY A 100 13.42 -4.68 -1.35
N GLN A 101 13.40 -3.45 -1.84
CA GLN A 101 12.43 -2.41 -1.49
C GLN A 101 11.42 -2.19 -2.61
N LYS A 102 10.12 -2.20 -2.27
CA LYS A 102 9.03 -1.96 -3.21
C LYS A 102 9.13 -0.53 -3.75
N GLY A 103 8.94 -0.39 -5.07
CA GLY A 103 8.95 0.90 -5.75
C GLY A 103 10.33 1.55 -5.92
N VAL A 104 11.40 0.90 -5.45
CA VAL A 104 12.77 1.40 -5.52
C VAL A 104 13.62 0.47 -6.38
N ALA A 105 14.31 1.01 -7.37
CA ALA A 105 15.20 0.24 -8.24
C ALA A 105 16.54 0.96 -8.45
N TRP A 106 17.64 0.21 -8.54
CA TRP A 106 18.94 0.79 -8.87
C TRP A 106 18.96 1.26 -10.33
N TYR A 107 19.32 2.52 -10.57
CA TYR A 107 19.45 3.08 -11.90
C TYR A 107 20.92 3.31 -12.24
N ARG A 108 21.50 2.35 -12.97
CA ARG A 108 22.94 2.28 -13.28
C ARG A 108 23.51 3.58 -13.85
N ARG A 109 22.83 4.21 -14.81
CA ARG A 109 23.33 5.42 -15.50
C ARG A 109 23.55 6.63 -14.58
N LYS A 110 22.81 6.74 -13.46
CA LYS A 110 23.00 7.82 -12.48
C LYS A 110 23.62 7.34 -11.18
N GLU A 111 23.87 6.04 -11.05
CA GLU A 111 24.34 5.40 -9.83
C GLU A 111 23.50 5.80 -8.61
N ARG A 112 22.17 5.73 -8.78
CA ARG A 112 21.20 6.17 -7.78
C ARG A 112 19.99 5.25 -7.74
N TRP A 113 19.35 5.20 -6.58
CA TRP A 113 18.04 4.59 -6.37
C TRP A 113 16.95 5.44 -7.00
N HIS A 114 16.29 4.90 -8.01
CA HIS A 114 15.13 5.48 -8.66
C HIS A 114 13.86 5.06 -7.93
N VAL A 115 13.07 6.05 -7.49
CA VAL A 115 11.80 5.85 -6.79
C VAL A 115 10.64 6.15 -7.74
N ARG A 116 9.70 5.21 -7.83
CA ARG A 116 8.50 5.33 -8.66
C ARG A 116 7.29 4.68 -8.02
N ILE A 117 6.12 5.25 -8.25
CA ILE A 117 4.83 4.72 -7.82
C ILE A 117 3.85 4.74 -9.00
N THR A 118 2.90 3.81 -9.02
CA THR A 118 1.84 3.79 -10.04
C THR A 118 0.51 4.06 -9.37
N VAL A 119 -0.17 5.12 -9.78
CA VAL A 119 -1.45 5.59 -9.27
C VAL A 119 -2.40 5.68 -10.46
N ASP A 120 -3.55 5.00 -10.38
CA ASP A 120 -4.58 4.98 -11.44
C ASP A 120 -4.08 4.65 -12.86
N GLY A 121 -3.04 3.81 -12.95
CA GLY A 121 -2.43 3.39 -14.21
C GLY A 121 -1.29 4.29 -14.67
N GLU A 122 -1.13 5.47 -14.08
CA GLU A 122 -0.05 6.40 -14.38
C GLU A 122 1.16 6.16 -13.48
N ARG A 123 2.36 6.20 -14.08
CA ARG A 123 3.62 6.03 -13.35
C ARG A 123 4.20 7.38 -12.98
N LEU A 124 4.18 7.67 -11.69
CA LEU A 124 4.78 8.85 -11.10
C LEU A 124 6.25 8.60 -10.75
N HIS A 125 7.12 9.49 -11.23
CA HIS A 125 8.54 9.51 -10.92
C HIS A 125 8.79 10.39 -9.68
N LEU A 126 9.27 9.77 -8.60
CA LEU A 126 9.51 10.46 -7.32
C LEU A 126 10.95 10.92 -7.14
N GLY A 127 11.89 10.48 -7.99
CA GLY A 127 13.27 11.00 -7.99
C GLY A 127 14.36 9.94 -8.02
N TYR A 128 15.60 10.43 -7.89
CA TYR A 128 16.81 9.64 -7.78
C TYR A 128 17.57 10.00 -6.50
N TYR A 129 17.89 9.01 -5.69
CA TYR A 129 18.49 9.18 -4.36
C TYR A 129 19.74 8.32 -4.22
N ARG A 130 20.72 8.81 -3.45
CA ARG A 130 21.95 8.04 -3.17
C ARG A 130 21.73 7.00 -2.08
N ASP A 131 20.99 7.40 -1.06
CA ASP A 131 20.64 6.56 0.07
C ASP A 131 19.40 5.71 -0.24
N LEU A 132 19.50 4.41 0.06
CA LEU A 132 18.42 3.43 -0.19
C LEU A 132 17.26 3.63 0.80
N GLU A 133 17.57 3.99 2.03
CA GLU A 133 16.57 4.17 3.08
C GLU A 133 15.65 5.37 2.78
N THR A 134 16.23 6.52 2.43
CA THR A 134 15.51 7.70 1.95
C THR A 134 14.60 7.36 0.76
N ALA A 135 15.11 6.58 -0.19
CA ALA A 135 14.35 6.16 -1.37
C ALA A 135 13.13 5.29 -0.99
N ALA A 136 13.32 4.36 -0.07
CA ALA A 136 12.27 3.46 0.43
C ALA A 136 11.25 4.21 1.31
N LEU A 137 11.70 5.11 2.20
CA LEU A 137 10.82 5.96 3.00
C LEU A 137 9.97 6.90 2.13
N LEU A 138 10.55 7.44 1.05
CA LEU A 138 9.79 8.26 0.10
C LEU A 138 8.72 7.44 -0.63
N TYR A 139 9.02 6.19 -1.00
CA TYR A 139 8.00 5.28 -1.52
C TYR A 139 6.91 5.00 -0.49
N ASP A 140 7.28 4.72 0.77
CA ASP A 140 6.33 4.41 1.84
C ASP A 140 5.40 5.59 2.11
N ALA A 141 5.95 6.81 2.14
CA ALA A 141 5.17 8.04 2.26
C ALA A 141 4.17 8.17 1.11
N ALA A 142 4.62 7.95 -0.14
CA ALA A 142 3.74 8.00 -1.30
C ALA A 142 2.69 6.89 -1.29
N ALA A 143 3.06 5.66 -0.89
CA ALA A 143 2.14 4.53 -0.81
C ALA A 143 1.05 4.78 0.25
N ARG A 144 1.42 5.26 1.44
CA ARG A 144 0.46 5.67 2.48
C ARG A 144 -0.48 6.75 1.96
N HIS A 145 0.06 7.74 1.26
CA HIS A 145 -0.70 8.84 0.69
C HIS A 145 -1.73 8.37 -0.35
N PHE A 146 -1.30 7.62 -1.36
CA PHE A 146 -2.16 7.27 -2.50
C PHE A 146 -3.01 6.02 -2.28
N PHE A 147 -2.54 5.08 -1.47
CA PHE A 147 -3.20 3.77 -1.32
C PHE A 147 -3.89 3.60 0.04
N GLY A 148 -3.61 4.47 1.01
CA GLY A 148 -4.23 4.42 2.34
C GLY A 148 -4.14 3.04 2.98
N ALA A 149 -5.28 2.45 3.33
CA ALA A 149 -5.36 1.12 3.93
C ALA A 149 -4.82 -0.02 3.03
N TYR A 150 -4.67 0.20 1.72
CA TYR A 150 -4.11 -0.77 0.77
C TYR A 150 -2.59 -0.62 0.58
N ALA A 151 -1.98 0.35 1.25
CA ALA A 151 -0.55 0.57 1.19
C ALA A 151 0.20 -0.61 1.85
N ARG A 152 1.20 -1.13 1.13
CA ARG A 152 2.20 -2.02 1.70
C ARG A 152 3.55 -1.31 1.76
N PRO A 153 3.80 -0.50 2.80
CA PRO A 153 5.09 0.16 3.00
C PRO A 153 6.19 -0.88 3.27
N ASN A 154 7.42 -0.52 2.92
CA ASN A 154 8.63 -1.25 3.23
C ASN A 154 8.91 -1.28 4.74
N TYR A 155 8.63 -0.17 5.44
CA TYR A 155 8.78 -0.01 6.88
C TYR A 155 7.41 0.25 7.54
N PRO A 156 6.56 -0.78 7.74
CA PRO A 156 5.20 -0.60 8.24
C PRO A 156 5.14 0.06 9.62
N ASN A 157 6.08 -0.25 10.50
CA ASN A 157 6.13 0.28 11.87
C ASN A 157 6.88 1.61 11.98
N ARG A 158 7.37 2.17 10.87
CA ARG A 158 8.07 3.46 10.86
C ARG A 158 7.17 4.53 10.27
N PRO A 159 6.78 5.57 11.03
CA PRO A 159 6.02 6.68 10.48
C PRO A 159 6.85 7.44 9.45
N THR A 160 6.19 8.18 8.56
CA THR A 160 6.86 9.03 7.58
C THR A 160 7.60 10.17 8.31
N PRO A 161 8.93 10.28 8.20
CA PRO A 161 9.66 11.40 8.78
C PRO A 161 9.24 12.75 8.16
N PRO A 162 9.24 13.87 8.92
CA PRO A 162 8.84 15.18 8.39
C PRO A 162 9.61 15.59 7.13
N GLU A 163 10.92 15.35 7.09
CA GLU A 163 11.77 15.65 5.94
C GLU A 163 11.39 14.86 4.68
N ILE A 164 10.91 13.61 4.86
CA ILE A 164 10.40 12.79 3.77
C ILE A 164 9.02 13.26 3.31
N ALA A 165 8.17 13.71 4.23
CA ALA A 165 6.87 14.28 3.91
C ALA A 165 7.00 15.56 3.08
N LEU A 166 7.90 16.46 3.49
CA LEU A 166 8.22 17.68 2.74
C LEU A 166 8.78 17.36 1.35
N LEU A 167 9.74 16.43 1.28
CA LEU A 167 10.30 15.97 0.01
C LEU A 167 9.22 15.38 -0.91
N LEU A 168 8.28 14.61 -0.39
CA LEU A 168 7.15 14.09 -1.16
C LEU A 168 6.29 15.23 -1.69
N ALA A 169 5.91 16.18 -0.84
CA ALA A 169 5.10 17.34 -1.23
C ALA A 169 5.75 18.12 -2.39
N GLU A 170 7.06 18.37 -2.33
CA GLU A 170 7.80 19.03 -3.42
C GLU A 170 7.77 18.23 -4.73
N ARG A 171 7.81 16.89 -4.66
CA ARG A 171 7.75 16.04 -5.86
C ARG A 171 6.36 16.05 -6.48
N LEU A 172 5.33 15.98 -5.64
CA LEU A 172 3.94 16.01 -6.08
C LEU A 172 3.57 17.37 -6.66
N HIS A 173 4.02 18.45 -6.03
CA HIS A 173 3.85 19.80 -6.55
C HIS A 173 4.52 20.00 -7.92
N ARG A 174 5.77 19.54 -8.10
CA ARG A 174 6.43 19.58 -9.41
C ARG A 174 5.68 18.82 -10.48
N HIS A 175 5.09 17.68 -10.11
CA HIS A 175 4.26 16.91 -11.04
C HIS A 175 2.98 17.67 -11.39
N ALA A 176 2.26 18.21 -10.40
CA ALA A 176 1.07 19.03 -10.60
C ALA A 176 1.35 20.25 -11.49
N ARG A 177 2.44 20.98 -11.23
CA ARG A 177 2.89 22.12 -12.07
C ARG A 177 3.06 21.72 -13.53
N ARG A 178 3.70 20.58 -13.79
CA ARG A 178 3.91 20.06 -15.14
C ARG A 178 2.59 19.72 -15.81
N MET A 179 1.67 19.06 -15.10
CA MET A 179 0.35 18.70 -15.63
C MET A 179 -0.49 19.94 -15.92
N ALA A 180 -0.38 20.97 -15.09
CA ALA A 180 -1.11 22.22 -15.24
C ALA A 180 -0.49 23.20 -16.25
N GLY A 181 0.68 22.89 -16.80
CA GLY A 181 1.44 23.83 -17.65
C GLY A 181 1.92 25.08 -16.90
N CYS A 182 2.05 25.03 -15.57
CA CYS A 182 2.48 26.16 -14.75
C CYS A 182 3.98 26.45 -14.95
N ARG A 183 4.29 27.61 -15.52
CA ARG A 183 5.67 28.02 -15.88
C ARG A 183 6.35 28.89 -14.81
N SER A 184 5.60 29.48 -13.89
CA SER A 184 6.13 30.28 -12.78
C SER A 184 6.59 29.41 -11.63
N HIS A 185 7.63 29.84 -10.91
CA HIS A 185 7.92 29.30 -9.58
C HIS A 185 6.77 29.72 -8.66
N CYS A 186 6.00 28.75 -8.19
CA CYS A 186 4.90 28.97 -7.25
C CYS A 186 5.08 28.04 -6.07
N ASP A 187 4.39 28.35 -4.99
CA ASP A 187 4.12 27.44 -3.87
C ASP A 187 2.62 27.13 -3.89
N TRP A 188 2.21 26.13 -4.69
CA TRP A 188 0.82 25.71 -4.88
C TRP A 188 -0.18 26.80 -5.32
N CYS A 189 0.05 27.46 -6.45
CA CYS A 189 -0.98 28.37 -6.99
C CYS A 189 -2.29 27.62 -7.36
N ASP A 190 -3.38 28.36 -7.51
CA ASP A 190 -4.72 27.81 -7.82
C ASP A 190 -4.73 26.84 -9.01
N VAL A 191 -3.92 27.11 -10.03
CA VAL A 191 -3.77 26.26 -11.22
C VAL A 191 -3.17 24.89 -10.84
N CYS A 192 -2.16 24.88 -9.96
CA CYS A 192 -1.52 23.66 -9.49
C CYS A 192 -2.40 22.88 -8.52
N LEU A 193 -3.12 23.58 -7.64
CA LEU A 193 -4.12 22.98 -6.75
C LEU A 193 -5.26 22.33 -7.55
N THR A 194 -5.75 23.01 -8.58
CA THR A 194 -6.79 22.50 -9.46
C THR A 194 -6.31 21.24 -10.20
N ALA A 195 -5.11 21.29 -10.79
CA ALA A 195 -4.53 20.13 -11.45
C ALA A 195 -4.31 18.97 -10.49
N ALA A 196 -3.86 19.23 -9.26
CA ALA A 196 -3.72 18.19 -8.26
C ALA A 196 -5.07 17.51 -7.95
N ARG A 197 -6.14 18.27 -7.76
CA ARG A 197 -7.49 17.71 -7.54
C ARG A 197 -7.95 16.86 -8.73
N VAL A 198 -7.77 17.36 -9.96
CA VAL A 198 -8.17 16.63 -11.20
C VAL A 198 -7.41 15.31 -11.34
N HIS A 199 -6.13 15.28 -10.96
CA HIS A 199 -5.28 14.09 -11.10
C HIS A 199 -5.15 13.28 -9.80
N GLY A 200 -6.01 13.52 -8.80
CA GLY A 200 -5.99 12.80 -7.53
C GLY A 200 -4.68 12.95 -6.74
N LEU A 201 -3.90 14.00 -7.00
CA LEU A 201 -2.72 14.36 -6.21
C LEU A 201 -3.17 15.10 -4.95
N PRO A 202 -2.42 14.99 -3.84
CA PRO A 202 -2.65 15.90 -2.72
C PRO A 202 -2.51 17.35 -3.20
N GLY A 203 -3.40 18.22 -2.73
CA GLY A 203 -3.20 19.67 -2.81
C GLY A 203 -2.03 20.11 -1.92
N GLU A 204 -2.09 21.34 -1.41
CA GLU A 204 -1.09 21.86 -0.47
C GLU A 204 -0.75 20.82 0.62
N PRO A 205 0.55 20.61 0.94
CA PRO A 205 0.90 19.84 2.12
C PRO A 205 0.20 20.50 3.30
N VAL A 206 -0.59 19.72 4.05
CA VAL A 206 -1.03 20.17 5.37
C VAL A 206 0.25 20.41 6.15
N ALA A 207 0.62 21.69 6.31
CA ALA A 207 1.68 22.07 7.22
C ALA A 207 1.33 21.40 8.54
N THR A 208 2.15 20.45 8.97
CA THR A 208 2.02 19.85 10.29
C THR A 208 2.02 21.01 11.27
N ALA A 209 0.85 21.31 11.83
CA ALA A 209 0.64 22.50 12.63
C ALA A 209 1.59 22.49 13.83
N THR A 210 2.43 23.53 13.88
CA THR A 210 2.80 24.31 15.07
C THR A 210 3.36 23.56 16.29
N MET A 211 4.69 23.56 16.43
CA MET A 211 5.38 23.51 17.73
C MET A 211 6.61 24.44 17.72
N LEU A 212 6.44 25.70 17.30
CA LEU A 212 7.41 26.76 17.59
C LEU A 212 6.66 28.10 17.65
N THR A 213 6.05 28.42 18.79
CA THR A 213 5.85 29.82 19.16
C THR A 213 6.86 30.13 20.24
N SER A 214 7.85 30.94 19.83
CA SER A 214 8.74 31.69 20.70
C SER A 214 7.96 32.37 21.83
N THR A 215 8.43 32.21 23.05
CA THR A 215 8.20 33.20 24.11
C THR A 215 9.52 33.91 24.37
N VAL A 216 9.77 34.95 23.56
CA VAL A 216 10.64 36.09 23.86
C VAL A 216 9.79 37.26 23.34
N LEU A 217 9.24 38.16 24.14
CA LEU A 217 9.86 39.18 24.99
C LEU A 217 8.75 39.81 25.84
N THR A 218 9.03 40.17 27.09
CA THR A 218 8.87 41.56 27.55
C THR A 218 9.73 41.78 28.78
N GLU A 219 10.51 42.85 28.71
CA GLU A 219 11.35 43.43 29.74
C GLU A 219 10.54 43.82 30.99
N THR A 220 11.18 43.76 32.17
CA THR A 220 11.22 44.89 33.12
C THR A 220 12.50 44.79 33.95
N ARG A 221 13.40 45.75 33.73
CA ARG A 221 14.34 46.29 34.73
C ARG A 221 13.58 47.31 35.59
N GLU A 222 14.17 47.69 36.73
CA GLU A 222 13.67 48.55 37.85
C GLU A 222 13.05 47.68 38.97
N ASP A 223 13.59 47.55 40.18
CA ASP A 223 14.61 48.28 40.97
C ASP A 223 15.58 47.33 41.70
#